data_AF-A0A815UJU4-F1
#
_entry.id   AF-A0A815UJU4-F1
#
_cell.length_a   1.000
_cell.length_b   1.000
_cell.length_c   1.000
_cell.angle_alpha   90.00
_cell.angle_beta   90.00
_cell.angle_gamma   90.00
#
_symmetry.space_group_name_H-M   'P 1'
#
loop_
_entity.id
_entity.type
_entity.pdbx_description
1 polymer ?
#
loop_
_entity_poly.entity_id
_entity_poly.type
_entity_poly.pdbx_seq_one_letter_code
_entity_poly.pdbx_strand_id
1 'polypeptide(L)'
;MGYYVPMKVDSTSSWFEVLREIFGRLAETSADTRLASFYERTARVRCLGNPEREGSLSIVGAIDFADPVTAATLSIERKHFQVCKEILQEEGDLSDIVQLVGRASLAETDKITLEVLRMIKDDFIQENGYSSYDKYYSFYKCIAMLRNMIAFYDLARHAVATTV
;
A
#
# COMPACT_ATOMS: atom_id res chain seq x y z
N MET A 1 -27.47 14.10 -0.79
CA MET A 1 -26.39 15.04 -1.16
C MET A 1 -25.48 14.49 -2.24
N GLY A 2 -25.14 13.19 -2.26
CA GLY A 2 -24.34 12.62 -3.35
C GLY A 2 -22.85 12.98 -3.28
N TYR A 3 -22.32 13.10 -2.06
CA TYR A 3 -20.90 13.36 -1.83
C TYR A 3 -20.12 12.06 -1.65
N TYR A 4 -18.81 12.14 -1.90
CA TYR A 4 -17.84 11.10 -1.58
C TYR A 4 -17.18 11.46 -0.25
N VAL A 5 -17.59 10.79 0.82
CA VAL A 5 -17.24 11.17 2.19
C VAL A 5 -16.22 10.17 2.77
N PRO A 6 -15.00 10.61 3.08
CA PRO A 6 -14.09 9.83 3.91
C PRO A 6 -14.41 10.02 5.40
N MET A 7 -14.52 8.93 6.15
CA MET A 7 -14.63 8.93 7.61
C MET A 7 -13.34 8.34 8.20
N LYS A 8 -12.56 9.18 8.87
CA LYS A 8 -11.40 8.71 9.65
C LYS A 8 -11.86 8.24 11.03
N VAL A 9 -11.44 7.06 11.45
CA VAL A 9 -11.75 6.47 12.76
C VAL A 9 -10.44 6.23 13.51
N ASP A 10 -10.29 6.89 14.66
CA ASP A 10 -9.07 6.87 15.48
C ASP A 10 -9.48 6.90 16.97
N SER A 11 -9.44 5.79 17.73
CA SER A 11 -9.04 4.41 17.36
C SER A 11 -10.22 3.44 17.37
N THR A 12 -10.24 2.52 16.39
CA THR A 12 -11.23 1.43 16.34
C THR A 12 -11.06 0.48 17.53
N SER A 13 -9.82 0.27 17.99
CA SER A 13 -9.49 -0.61 19.11
C SER A 13 -10.05 -0.10 20.45
N SER A 14 -9.95 1.19 20.75
CA SER A 14 -10.53 1.75 21.99
C SER A 14 -12.05 1.65 21.99
N TRP A 15 -12.68 1.85 20.83
CA TRP A 15 -14.13 1.67 20.71
C TRP A 15 -14.52 0.19 20.92
N PHE A 16 -13.76 -0.75 20.36
CA PHE A 16 -14.01 -2.17 20.52
C PHE A 16 -13.88 -2.65 21.96
N GLU A 17 -12.86 -2.22 22.70
CA GLU A 17 -12.70 -2.59 24.12
C GLU A 17 -13.87 -2.10 24.97
N VAL A 18 -14.34 -0.88 24.73
CA VAL A 18 -15.53 -0.34 25.43
C VAL A 18 -16.77 -1.17 25.09
N LEU A 19 -16.96 -1.54 23.82
CA LEU A 19 -18.08 -2.40 23.43
C LEU A 19 -17.98 -3.76 24.13
N ARG A 20 -16.80 -4.37 24.15
CA ARG A 20 -16.57 -5.67 24.79
C ARG A 20 -16.87 -5.62 26.30
N GLU A 21 -16.50 -4.53 26.97
CA GLU A 21 -16.83 -4.32 28.39
C GLU A 21 -18.34 -4.19 28.61
N ILE A 22 -19.03 -3.38 27.80
CA ILE A 22 -20.48 -3.17 27.92
C ILE A 22 -21.24 -4.46 27.64
N PHE A 23 -20.94 -5.14 26.53
CA PHE A 23 -21.60 -6.41 26.17
C PHE A 23 -21.27 -7.53 27.16
N GLY A 24 -20.07 -7.53 27.73
CA GLY A 24 -19.69 -8.42 28.83
C GLY A 24 -20.54 -8.21 30.09
N ARG A 25 -20.90 -6.96 30.41
CA ARG A 25 -21.80 -6.65 31.53
C ARG A 25 -23.26 -6.97 31.23
N LEU A 26 -23.67 -6.90 29.97
CA LEU A 26 -25.05 -7.16 29.53
C LEU A 26 -25.35 -8.65 29.24
N ALA A 27 -24.34 -9.54 29.31
CA ALA A 27 -24.44 -10.95 28.95
C ALA A 27 -25.01 -11.18 27.52
N GLU A 28 -24.79 -10.22 26.62
CA GLU A 28 -25.20 -10.29 25.22
C GLU A 28 -24.08 -10.86 24.32
N THR A 29 -24.43 -11.35 23.12
CA THR A 29 -23.49 -11.95 22.17
C THR A 29 -22.65 -10.91 21.40
N SER A 30 -21.60 -11.40 20.74
CA SER A 30 -20.30 -10.77 20.49
C SER A 30 -20.27 -9.35 19.92
N ALA A 31 -19.38 -8.52 20.49
CA ALA A 31 -19.00 -7.20 20.02
C ALA A 31 -18.51 -7.19 18.54
N ASP A 32 -18.04 -8.33 18.04
CA ASP A 32 -17.57 -8.52 16.66
C ASP A 32 -18.66 -8.23 15.61
N THR A 33 -19.91 -8.59 15.91
CA THR A 33 -21.05 -8.32 15.00
C THR A 33 -21.30 -6.83 14.82
N ARG A 34 -21.03 -6.02 15.85
CA ARG A 34 -21.16 -4.56 15.81
C ARG A 34 -20.04 -3.93 14.98
N LEU A 35 -18.81 -4.42 15.10
CA LEU A 35 -17.70 -4.00 14.24
C LEU A 35 -18.00 -4.31 12.77
N ALA A 36 -18.41 -5.53 12.45
CA ALA A 36 -18.78 -5.91 11.09
C ALA A 36 -19.88 -4.99 10.53
N SER A 37 -20.96 -4.80 11.29
CA SER A 37 -22.06 -3.90 10.89
C SER A 37 -21.64 -2.44 10.72
N PHE A 38 -20.58 -2.00 11.39
CA PHE A 38 -20.04 -0.64 11.25
C PHE A 38 -19.27 -0.51 9.92
N TYR A 39 -18.38 -1.47 9.61
CA TYR A 39 -17.59 -1.46 8.40
C TYR A 39 -18.42 -1.74 7.13
N GLU A 40 -19.43 -2.60 7.21
CA GLU A 40 -20.35 -2.91 6.09
C GLU A 40 -21.16 -1.70 5.60
N ARG A 41 -21.22 -0.61 6.37
CA ARG A 41 -21.85 0.65 5.94
C ARG A 41 -21.01 1.41 4.92
N THR A 42 -19.76 0.99 4.70
CA THR A 42 -18.86 1.53 3.70
C THR A 42 -19.28 1.04 2.33
N ALA A 43 -19.86 1.91 1.51
CA ALA A 43 -20.26 1.56 0.15
C ALA A 43 -20.39 2.81 -0.74
N ARG A 44 -20.31 2.59 -2.05
CA ARG A 44 -20.84 3.52 -3.06
C ARG A 44 -22.31 3.18 -3.29
N VAL A 45 -23.18 4.17 -3.17
CA VAL A 45 -24.63 3.97 -3.22
C VAL A 45 -25.31 5.01 -4.11
N ARG A 46 -26.40 4.60 -4.76
CA ARG A 46 -27.35 5.55 -5.37
C ARG A 46 -28.21 6.13 -4.25
N CYS A 47 -28.20 7.45 -4.12
CA CYS A 47 -28.98 8.17 -3.13
C CYS A 47 -30.47 8.12 -3.48
N LEU A 48 -31.31 8.03 -2.46
CA LEU A 48 -32.76 8.14 -2.62
C LEU A 48 -33.20 9.56 -3.02
N GLY A 49 -34.36 9.62 -3.69
CA GLY A 49 -35.04 10.86 -4.09
C GLY A 49 -34.50 11.49 -5.37
N ASN A 50 -35.20 12.54 -5.83
CA ASN A 50 -34.83 13.30 -7.03
C ASN A 50 -33.98 14.54 -6.68
N PRO A 51 -33.04 14.96 -7.55
CA PRO A 51 -32.55 14.25 -8.73
C PRO A 51 -31.76 12.98 -8.35
N GLU A 52 -31.59 12.06 -9.31
CA GLU A 52 -30.71 10.91 -9.13
C GLU A 52 -29.30 11.38 -8.78
N ARG A 53 -28.76 10.86 -7.67
CA ARG A 53 -27.45 11.22 -7.15
C ARG A 53 -26.73 9.95 -6.75
N GLU A 54 -25.41 9.93 -6.91
CA GLU A 54 -24.55 8.89 -6.36
C GLU A 54 -23.67 9.48 -5.27
N GLY A 55 -23.37 8.71 -4.23
CA GLY A 55 -22.42 9.09 -3.19
C GLY A 55 -21.64 7.88 -2.70
N SER A 56 -20.63 8.11 -1.87
CA SER A 56 -19.93 7.04 -1.17
C SER A 56 -19.59 7.40 0.26
N LEU A 57 -19.47 6.36 1.08
CA LEU A 57 -18.83 6.42 2.38
C LEU A 57 -17.58 5.53 2.32
N SER A 58 -16.42 6.09 2.67
CA SER A 58 -15.15 5.38 2.78
C SER A 58 -14.66 5.50 4.21
N ILE A 59 -14.68 4.40 4.98
CA ILE A 59 -14.17 4.38 6.36
C ILE A 59 -12.69 4.01 6.32
N VAL A 60 -11.84 4.83 6.96
CA VAL A 60 -10.42 4.58 7.16
C VAL A 60 -10.16 4.52 8.67
N GLY A 61 -10.02 3.31 9.19
CA GLY A 61 -9.73 3.07 10.61
C GLY A 61 -8.27 2.69 10.83
N ALA A 62 -7.68 3.17 11.93
CA ALA A 62 -6.42 2.61 12.43
C ALA A 62 -6.73 1.30 13.18
N ILE A 63 -6.35 0.16 12.58
CA ILE A 63 -6.46 -1.17 13.16
C ILE A 63 -5.06 -1.79 13.14
N ASP A 64 -4.64 -2.44 14.22
CA ASP A 64 -3.42 -3.25 14.18
C ASP A 64 -3.61 -4.44 13.23
N PHE A 65 -2.59 -4.64 12.39
CA PHE A 65 -2.55 -5.41 11.13
C PHE A 65 -3.33 -6.74 11.11
N ALA A 66 -4.48 -6.77 10.43
CA ALA A 66 -4.95 -7.90 9.62
C ALA A 66 -6.22 -7.51 8.84
N ASP A 67 -6.08 -6.97 7.63
CA ASP A 67 -7.24 -6.84 6.73
C ASP A 67 -6.88 -7.17 5.27
N PRO A 68 -7.59 -8.12 4.64
CA PRO A 68 -7.30 -8.62 3.28
C PRO A 68 -7.75 -7.69 2.14
N VAL A 69 -8.27 -6.50 2.46
CA VAL A 69 -8.99 -5.63 1.50
C VAL A 69 -8.06 -4.76 0.65
N THR A 70 -6.74 -4.83 0.84
CA THR A 70 -5.78 -4.04 0.06
C THR A 70 -5.56 -4.57 -1.37
N ALA A 71 -6.10 -5.75 -1.72
CA ALA A 71 -5.76 -6.44 -2.97
C ALA A 71 -6.61 -6.10 -4.21
N ALA A 72 -7.67 -5.28 -4.10
CA ALA A 72 -8.68 -5.16 -5.17
C ALA A 72 -8.67 -3.84 -5.97
N THR A 73 -7.84 -2.86 -5.66
CA THR A 73 -7.89 -1.56 -6.34
C THR A 73 -6.56 -1.22 -6.96
N LEU A 74 -6.42 -1.49 -8.28
CA LEU A 74 -5.64 -0.74 -9.28
C LEU A 74 -5.53 -1.57 -10.58
N SER A 75 -6.35 -1.23 -11.58
CA SER A 75 -6.31 -1.81 -12.94
C SER A 75 -5.51 -0.95 -13.94
N ILE A 76 -4.73 0.00 -13.45
CA ILE A 76 -4.00 0.94 -14.30
C ILE A 76 -2.51 0.79 -13.98
N GLU A 77 -1.76 0.31 -14.98
CA GLU A 77 -0.30 0.04 -14.98
C GLU A 77 0.22 -1.12 -14.09
N ARG A 78 -0.44 -2.28 -14.16
CA ARG A 78 -0.04 -3.53 -13.48
C ARG A 78 1.43 -3.92 -13.73
N LYS A 79 1.96 -3.67 -14.93
CA LYS A 79 3.29 -4.15 -15.34
C LYS A 79 4.41 -3.55 -14.48
N HIS A 80 4.44 -2.23 -14.32
CA HIS A 80 5.51 -1.55 -13.58
C HIS A 80 5.46 -1.87 -12.07
N PHE A 81 4.27 -1.82 -11.48
CA PHE A 81 4.09 -2.20 -10.07
C PHE A 81 4.41 -3.67 -9.80
N GLN A 82 4.09 -4.56 -10.74
CA GLN A 82 4.42 -5.97 -10.62
C GLN A 82 5.94 -6.21 -10.64
N VAL A 83 6.66 -5.59 -11.58
CA VAL A 83 8.13 -5.66 -11.64
C VAL A 83 8.77 -5.07 -10.38
N CYS A 84 8.26 -3.92 -9.89
CA CYS A 84 8.73 -3.33 -8.64
C CYS A 84 8.53 -4.29 -7.45
N LYS A 85 7.39 -5.00 -7.40
CA LYS A 85 7.11 -5.99 -6.36
C LYS A 85 8.05 -7.19 -6.45
N GLU A 86 8.35 -7.66 -7.66
CA GLU A 86 9.30 -8.76 -7.89
C GLU A 86 10.70 -8.36 -7.43
N ILE A 87 11.18 -7.16 -7.79
CA ILE A 87 12.47 -6.63 -7.32
C ILE A 87 12.51 -6.56 -5.79
N LEU A 88 11.45 -6.07 -5.14
CA LEU A 88 11.37 -6.00 -3.67
C LEU A 88 11.33 -7.38 -3.01
N GLN A 89 10.76 -8.40 -3.68
CA GLN A 89 10.76 -9.77 -3.17
C GLN A 89 12.15 -10.41 -3.24
N GLU A 90 12.93 -10.09 -4.28
CA GLU A 90 14.33 -10.52 -4.41
C GLU A 90 15.25 -9.92 -3.32
N GLU A 91 14.80 -8.91 -2.56
CA GLU A 91 15.61 -8.30 -1.48
C GLU A 91 16.08 -9.32 -0.46
N GLY A 92 15.15 -10.13 0.05
CA GLY A 92 15.42 -11.01 1.19
C GLY A 92 16.56 -11.97 0.85
N ASP A 93 16.41 -12.65 -0.28
CA ASP A 93 17.38 -13.63 -0.75
C ASP A 93 18.75 -12.98 -1.02
N LEU A 94 18.78 -11.83 -1.69
CA LEU A 94 20.03 -11.15 -2.02
C LEU A 94 20.71 -10.53 -0.79
N SER A 95 19.93 -9.96 0.13
CA SER A 95 20.45 -9.37 1.38
C SER A 95 21.10 -10.44 2.25
N ASP A 96 20.47 -11.62 2.38
CA ASP A 96 21.03 -12.72 3.16
C ASP A 96 22.36 -13.21 2.59
N ILE A 97 22.45 -13.34 1.26
CA ILE A 97 23.70 -13.70 0.57
C ILE A 97 24.79 -12.64 0.81
N VAL A 98 24.44 -11.35 0.70
CA VAL A 98 25.39 -10.24 0.94
C VAL A 98 25.91 -10.26 2.37
N GLN A 99 25.05 -10.52 3.35
CA GLN A 99 25.45 -10.57 4.76
C GLN A 99 26.37 -11.77 5.07
N LEU A 100 26.16 -12.91 4.40
CA LEU A 100 26.94 -14.12 4.62
C LEU A 100 28.29 -14.14 3.88
N VAL A 101 28.31 -13.70 2.62
CA VAL A 101 29.46 -13.91 1.70
C VAL A 101 30.06 -12.58 1.19
N GLY A 102 29.35 -11.46 1.39
CA GLY A 102 29.78 -10.13 0.94
C GLY A 102 29.35 -9.80 -0.50
N ARG A 103 29.12 -8.50 -0.75
CA ARG A 103 28.61 -7.97 -2.05
C ARG A 103 29.51 -8.28 -3.26
N ALA A 104 30.80 -8.50 -3.04
CA ALA A 104 31.75 -8.78 -4.13
C ALA A 104 31.48 -10.11 -4.85
N SER A 105 30.85 -11.05 -4.15
CA SER A 105 30.61 -12.43 -4.60
C SER A 105 29.36 -12.57 -5.49
N LEU A 106 28.56 -11.52 -5.61
CA LEU A 106 27.33 -11.50 -6.42
C LEU A 106 27.61 -11.34 -7.91
N ALA A 107 26.69 -11.83 -8.75
CA ALA A 107 26.69 -11.53 -10.17
C ALA A 107 26.43 -10.04 -10.42
N GLU A 108 26.93 -9.50 -11.53
CA GLU A 108 26.73 -8.08 -11.88
C GLU A 108 25.24 -7.71 -12.01
N THR A 109 24.41 -8.65 -12.46
CA THR A 109 22.96 -8.48 -12.52
C THR A 109 22.34 -8.31 -11.13
N ASP A 110 22.81 -9.06 -10.15
CA ASP A 110 22.27 -9.04 -8.79
C ASP A 110 22.71 -7.77 -8.06
N LYS A 111 23.93 -7.29 -8.36
CA LYS A 111 24.41 -5.99 -7.89
C LYS A 111 23.55 -4.84 -8.41
N ILE A 112 23.09 -4.92 -9.67
CA ILE A 112 22.13 -3.96 -10.25
C ILE A 112 20.79 -4.04 -9.53
N THR A 113 20.26 -5.25 -9.32
CA THR A 113 19.00 -5.43 -8.58
C THR A 113 19.07 -4.78 -7.21
N LEU A 114 20.14 -4.99 -6.44
CA LEU A 114 20.33 -4.35 -5.13
C LEU A 114 20.40 -2.80 -5.20
N GLU A 115 21.01 -2.25 -6.25
CA GLU A 115 21.11 -0.80 -6.40
C GLU A 115 19.76 -0.17 -6.77
N VAL A 116 19.02 -0.80 -7.67
CA VAL A 116 17.65 -0.37 -8.01
C VAL A 116 16.71 -0.55 -6.83
N LEU A 117 16.90 -1.61 -6.05
CA LEU A 117 16.13 -1.84 -4.83
C LEU A 117 16.34 -0.71 -3.81
N ARG A 118 17.59 -0.28 -3.63
CA ARG A 118 17.91 0.88 -2.79
C ARG A 118 17.23 2.15 -3.31
N MET A 119 17.28 2.40 -4.61
CA MET A 119 16.60 3.54 -5.25
C MET A 119 15.08 3.50 -5.02
N ILE A 120 14.45 2.32 -5.13
CA ILE A 120 13.01 2.18 -4.86
C ILE A 120 12.69 2.48 -3.39
N LYS A 121 13.49 1.99 -2.44
CA LYS A 121 13.24 2.18 -1.01
C LYS A 121 13.47 3.63 -0.57
N ASP A 122 14.61 4.19 -0.95
CA ASP A 122 15.07 5.48 -0.46
C ASP A 122 14.42 6.66 -1.20
N ASP A 123 14.15 6.51 -2.51
CA ASP A 123 13.66 7.62 -3.35
C ASP A 123 12.18 7.52 -3.76
N PHE A 124 11.53 6.35 -3.61
CA PHE A 124 10.13 6.15 -4.01
C PHE A 124 9.20 5.74 -2.86
N ILE A 125 9.63 4.88 -1.94
CA ILE A 125 8.80 4.43 -0.81
C ILE A 125 8.92 5.39 0.37
N GLN A 126 10.13 5.89 0.64
CA GLN A 126 10.37 6.80 1.74
C GLN A 126 9.83 8.20 1.40
N GLU A 127 8.90 8.67 2.22
CA GLU A 127 8.22 9.96 2.02
C GLU A 127 8.31 10.80 3.29
N ASN A 128 8.57 12.10 3.12
CA ASN A 128 8.61 13.05 4.24
C ASN A 128 7.33 13.89 4.32
N GLY A 129 6.42 13.51 5.21
CA GLY A 129 5.15 14.21 5.44
C GLY A 129 5.27 15.67 5.93
N TYR A 130 6.45 16.10 6.38
CA TYR A 130 6.70 17.50 6.80
C TYR A 130 7.27 18.36 5.66
N SER A 131 7.70 17.75 4.55
CA SER A 131 8.29 18.47 3.42
C SER A 131 7.23 19.19 2.59
N SER A 132 7.53 20.39 2.10
CA SER A 132 6.63 21.12 1.20
C SER A 132 6.49 20.48 -0.19
N TYR A 133 7.46 19.67 -0.63
CA TYR A 133 7.48 19.03 -1.95
C TYR A 133 7.10 17.54 -1.91
N ASP A 134 7.06 16.94 -0.72
CA ASP A 134 6.87 15.50 -0.51
C ASP A 134 5.63 15.17 0.33
N LYS A 135 5.06 16.14 1.03
CA LYS A 135 3.84 15.95 1.83
C LYS A 135 2.66 15.42 1.02
N TYR A 136 2.58 15.76 -0.26
CA TYR A 136 1.60 15.23 -1.21
C TYR A 136 2.25 15.04 -2.57
N TYR A 137 2.07 13.86 -3.18
CA TYR A 137 2.44 13.60 -4.56
C TYR A 137 1.22 13.24 -5.41
N SER A 138 1.22 13.71 -6.65
CA SER A 138 0.16 13.36 -7.61
C SER A 138 0.37 11.96 -8.16
N PHE A 139 -0.72 11.31 -8.57
CA PHE A 139 -0.67 9.97 -9.16
C PHE A 139 0.25 9.90 -10.39
N TYR A 140 0.27 10.95 -11.21
CA TYR A 140 1.15 11.04 -12.38
C TYR A 140 2.63 11.11 -12.01
N LYS A 141 3.00 11.81 -10.92
CA LYS A 141 4.38 11.86 -10.41
C LYS A 141 4.81 10.45 -9.99
N CYS A 142 3.98 9.74 -9.24
CA CYS A 142 4.23 8.36 -8.81
C CYS A 142 4.48 7.42 -10.00
N ILE A 143 3.59 7.43 -10.99
CA ILE A 143 3.77 6.62 -12.20
C ILE A 143 5.04 6.97 -12.96
N ALA A 144 5.31 8.27 -13.17
CA ALA A 144 6.49 8.70 -13.93
C ALA A 144 7.81 8.30 -13.23
N MET A 145 7.87 8.44 -11.90
CA MET A 145 9.03 7.99 -11.11
C MET A 145 9.24 6.49 -11.25
N LEU A 146 8.19 5.70 -11.01
CA LEU A 146 8.27 4.24 -11.09
C LEU A 146 8.68 3.76 -12.49
N ARG A 147 8.13 4.37 -13.53
CA ARG A 147 8.49 4.08 -14.93
C ARG A 147 9.96 4.36 -15.21
N ASN A 148 10.50 5.47 -14.71
CA ASN A 148 11.90 5.81 -14.91
C ASN A 148 12.84 4.84 -14.19
N MET A 149 12.51 4.46 -12.96
CA MET A 149 13.28 3.49 -12.17
C MET A 149 13.32 2.11 -12.85
N ILE A 150 12.18 1.65 -13.37
CA ILE A 150 12.12 0.36 -14.07
C ILE A 150 12.78 0.43 -15.44
N ALA A 151 12.63 1.53 -16.17
CA ALA A 151 13.36 1.73 -17.42
C ALA A 151 14.89 1.71 -17.18
N PHE A 152 15.36 2.32 -16.09
CA PHE A 152 16.76 2.24 -15.70
C PHE A 152 17.20 0.80 -15.40
N TYR A 153 16.39 0.05 -14.65
CA TYR A 153 16.64 -1.37 -14.36
C TYR A 153 16.76 -2.21 -15.63
N ASP A 154 15.81 -2.10 -16.55
CA ASP A 154 15.79 -2.85 -17.81
C ASP A 154 17.02 -2.51 -18.67
N LEU A 155 17.35 -1.22 -18.81
CA LEU A 155 18.51 -0.77 -19.58
C LEU A 155 19.84 -1.21 -18.96
N ALA A 156 19.96 -1.15 -17.63
CA ALA A 156 21.16 -1.57 -16.92
C ALA A 156 21.40 -3.08 -17.08
N ARG A 157 20.35 -3.90 -16.93
CA ARG A 157 20.44 -5.36 -17.16
C ARG A 157 20.81 -5.67 -18.61
N HIS A 158 20.21 -4.98 -19.57
CA HIS A 158 20.54 -5.16 -20.98
C HIS A 158 22.01 -4.79 -21.28
N ALA A 159 22.50 -3.67 -20.74
CA ALA A 159 23.88 -3.25 -20.92
C ALA A 159 24.87 -4.28 -20.38
N VAL A 160 24.64 -4.80 -19.17
CA VAL A 160 25.49 -5.84 -18.58
C VAL A 160 25.43 -7.13 -19.39
N ALA A 161 24.24 -7.56 -19.82
CA ALA A 161 24.10 -8.76 -20.65
C ALA A 161 24.78 -8.67 -22.02
N THR A 162 24.96 -7.45 -22.56
CA THR A 162 25.63 -7.23 -23.85
C THR A 162 27.16 -7.10 -23.72
N THR A 163 27.64 -6.79 -22.51
CA THR A 163 29.07 -6.50 -22.26
C THR A 163 29.85 -7.74 -21.82
N VAL A 164 29.16 -8.85 -21.52
CA VAL A 164 29.72 -10.17 -21.20
C VAL A 164 29.66 -11.07 -22.43
#